data_AF-A0A395IEX6-F1
#
_entry.id   AF-A0A395IEX6-F1
#
_cell.length_a   1.000
_cell.length_b   1.000
_cell.length_c   1.000
_cell.angle_alpha   90.00
_cell.angle_beta   90.00
_cell.angle_gamma   90.00
#
_symmetry.space_group_name_H-M   'P 1'
#
loop_
_entity.id
_entity.type
_entity.pdbx_description
1 polymer ?
#
loop_
_entity_poly.entity_id
_entity_poly.type
_entity_poly.pdbx_seq_one_letter_code
_entity_poly.pdbx_strand_id
1 'polypeptide(L)'
;MKVASHIRSIARTIHGPPASSLRKAVITCVLPVALFGTEVWYAGKHKPGLGQSDPSISAGIKGHLRCINRVINTAARGAIPVYKTTPIAALIKRSRPAIGDSRIRTRQAAIRTPFKNDRQSALASESFEAGNTKTTDPTEGLTKEEAAQAFKEWWRQLPPEDYTIFSDGSEQTIDRKHCVGYGYAIYRNGTQIASGFKQIRSDSHVFDAEAIGAWRGLEHLITTLKDSPNSRIWMCIDSTSVIWGIRGNAPPTTQWAFHKCHKAMKQLDIRIKWSPGHMEIEGNEEADRLANAGATGPMDQAIDKLPTISGVRTIVRQKRLYAETNWWEEMKTSLPLATRSGLLNTTQRSPRN
;
A
#
# COMPACT_ATOMS: atom_id res chain seq x y z
N MET A 1 -16.33 27.07 -6.75
CA MET A 1 -15.57 28.30 -7.11
C MET A 1 -15.21 29.16 -5.90
N LYS A 2 -16.12 29.47 -4.97
CA LYS A 2 -15.90 30.39 -3.83
C LYS A 2 -14.59 30.12 -3.05
N VAL A 3 -14.36 28.87 -2.63
CA VAL A 3 -13.15 28.47 -1.88
C VAL A 3 -11.86 28.69 -2.68
N ALA A 4 -11.84 28.34 -3.97
CA ALA A 4 -10.66 28.54 -4.83
C ALA A 4 -10.34 30.02 -5.03
N SER A 5 -11.36 30.88 -5.16
CA SER A 5 -11.18 32.33 -5.24
C SER A 5 -10.63 32.91 -3.93
N HIS A 6 -11.10 32.42 -2.79
CA HIS A 6 -10.64 32.86 -1.47
C HIS A 6 -9.18 32.47 -1.21
N ILE A 7 -8.78 31.23 -1.54
CA ILE A 7 -7.37 30.81 -1.48
C ILE A 7 -6.50 31.70 -2.38
N ARG A 8 -6.99 32.05 -3.57
CA ARG A 8 -6.28 32.94 -4.48
C ARG A 8 -6.13 34.36 -3.94
N SER A 9 -7.11 34.90 -3.21
CA SER A 9 -7.01 36.26 -2.66
C SER A 9 -5.99 36.38 -1.53
N ILE A 10 -5.76 35.30 -0.76
CA ILE A 10 -4.78 35.29 0.33
C ILE A 10 -3.35 34.91 -0.11
N ALA A 11 -3.20 34.38 -1.33
CA ALA A 11 -1.92 33.94 -1.91
C ALA A 11 -1.05 35.11 -2.42
N ARG A 12 -0.70 36.04 -1.53
CA ARG A 12 0.18 37.18 -1.83
C ARG A 12 1.65 36.75 -1.88
N THR A 13 2.41 37.30 -2.82
CA THR A 13 3.86 37.02 -3.01
C THR A 13 4.73 37.47 -1.85
N ILE A 14 4.33 38.52 -1.12
CA ILE A 14 5.16 39.21 -0.13
C ILE A 14 4.76 38.86 1.32
N HIS A 15 3.45 38.77 1.61
CA HIS A 15 2.92 38.52 2.96
C HIS A 15 1.89 37.37 2.98
N GLY A 16 2.01 36.42 2.04
CA GLY A 16 1.10 35.29 1.94
C GLY A 16 1.55 34.09 2.79
N PRO A 17 0.64 33.15 3.08
CA PRO A 17 0.99 31.88 3.71
C PRO A 17 2.00 31.08 2.86
N PRO A 18 2.80 30.19 3.46
CA PRO A 18 3.71 29.33 2.72
C PRO A 18 2.98 28.56 1.61
N ALA A 19 3.64 28.41 0.45
CA ALA A 19 3.06 27.70 -0.69
C ALA A 19 2.68 26.24 -0.37
N SER A 20 3.37 25.60 0.60
CA SER A 20 3.00 24.28 1.12
C SER A 20 1.61 24.26 1.78
N SER A 21 1.31 25.28 2.58
CA SER A 21 0.01 25.44 3.26
C SER A 21 -1.11 25.74 2.26
N LEU A 22 -0.87 26.61 1.29
CA LEU A 22 -1.84 26.92 0.22
C LEU A 22 -2.11 25.68 -0.66
N ARG A 23 -1.08 24.89 -0.99
CA ARG A 23 -1.24 23.59 -1.66
C ARG A 23 -2.10 22.63 -0.83
N LYS A 24 -1.83 22.53 0.47
CA LYS A 24 -2.61 21.68 1.38
C LYS A 24 -4.08 22.10 1.40
N ALA A 25 -4.36 23.39 1.52
CA ALA A 25 -5.73 23.95 1.49
C ALA A 25 -6.47 23.66 0.17
N VAL A 26 -5.78 23.75 -0.98
CA VAL A 26 -6.37 23.37 -2.27
C VAL A 26 -6.70 21.87 -2.31
N ILE A 27 -5.79 21.02 -1.83
CA ILE A 27 -5.98 19.56 -1.81
C ILE A 27 -7.12 19.14 -0.88
N THR A 28 -7.27 19.79 0.27
CA THR A 28 -8.26 19.42 1.28
C THR A 28 -9.63 20.05 1.06
N CYS A 29 -9.69 21.27 0.53
CA CYS A 29 -10.94 22.04 0.50
C CYS A 29 -11.50 22.28 -0.90
N VAL A 30 -10.64 22.31 -1.94
CA VAL A 30 -11.09 22.60 -3.31
C VAL A 30 -11.28 21.32 -4.13
N LEU A 31 -10.27 20.44 -4.14
CA LEU A 31 -10.32 19.23 -4.98
C LEU A 31 -11.45 18.25 -4.62
N PRO A 32 -11.76 17.98 -3.33
CA PRO A 32 -12.83 17.04 -3.00
C PRO A 32 -14.19 17.51 -3.50
N VAL A 33 -14.48 18.80 -3.36
CA VAL A 33 -15.73 19.43 -3.82
C VAL A 33 -15.77 19.51 -5.34
N ALA A 34 -14.68 19.91 -5.99
CA ALA A 34 -14.63 20.04 -7.45
C ALA A 34 -14.72 18.70 -8.18
N LEU A 35 -14.28 17.61 -7.53
CA LEU A 35 -14.24 16.27 -8.12
C LEU A 35 -15.32 15.33 -7.55
N PHE A 36 -16.21 15.83 -6.69
CA PHE A 36 -17.26 15.03 -6.09
C PHE A 36 -18.16 14.41 -7.16
N GLY A 37 -18.42 13.11 -7.06
CA GLY A 37 -19.29 12.38 -7.98
C GLY A 37 -18.70 12.14 -9.38
N THR A 38 -17.51 12.65 -9.69
CA THR A 38 -16.85 12.43 -11.01
C THR A 38 -16.63 10.95 -11.28
N GLU A 39 -16.47 10.18 -10.23
CA GLU A 39 -16.38 8.73 -10.25
C GLU A 39 -17.65 8.00 -10.74
N VAL A 40 -18.82 8.66 -10.69
CA VAL A 40 -20.12 8.10 -11.09
C VAL A 40 -20.45 8.39 -12.56
N TRP A 41 -20.25 9.64 -13.01
CA TRP A 41 -20.76 10.10 -14.31
C TRP A 41 -19.71 10.26 -15.40
N TYR A 42 -18.42 10.30 -15.06
CA TYR A 42 -17.38 10.40 -16.09
C TYR A 42 -17.06 9.01 -16.63
N ALA A 43 -17.29 8.79 -17.92
CA ALA A 43 -16.99 7.52 -18.59
C ALA A 43 -15.83 7.64 -19.60
N GLY A 44 -15.23 8.83 -19.71
CA GLY A 44 -14.28 9.19 -20.76
C GLY A 44 -14.82 10.32 -21.64
N LYS A 45 -13.94 10.95 -22.44
CA LYS A 45 -14.31 12.01 -23.39
C LYS A 45 -15.13 11.49 -24.56
N HIS A 46 -14.99 10.19 -24.86
CA HIS A 46 -15.67 9.50 -25.93
C HIS A 46 -16.32 8.22 -25.40
N LYS A 47 -17.41 7.78 -26.02
CA LYS A 47 -18.14 6.55 -25.73
C LYS A 47 -18.23 5.71 -27.01
N PRO A 48 -18.27 4.37 -26.91
CA PRO A 48 -18.46 3.52 -28.09
C PRO A 48 -19.78 3.89 -28.80
N GLY A 49 -19.75 3.94 -30.13
CA GLY A 49 -20.96 4.09 -30.94
C GLY A 49 -21.89 2.88 -30.75
N LEU A 50 -23.18 3.03 -31.05
CA LEU A 50 -24.18 1.98 -30.79
C LEU A 50 -24.11 0.79 -31.78
N GLY A 51 -23.10 0.74 -32.65
CA GLY A 51 -22.85 -0.37 -33.58
C GLY A 51 -21.40 -0.84 -33.56
N GLN A 52 -21.15 -2.11 -33.91
CA GLN A 52 -19.82 -2.74 -33.91
C GLN A 52 -18.79 -2.03 -34.83
N SER A 53 -19.24 -1.18 -35.74
CA SER A 53 -18.44 -0.46 -36.74
C SER A 53 -18.52 1.08 -36.62
N ASP A 54 -19.16 1.60 -35.58
CA ASP A 54 -19.50 3.03 -35.47
C ASP A 54 -18.40 3.80 -34.70
N PRO A 55 -17.87 4.93 -35.23
CA PRO A 55 -16.75 5.63 -34.62
C PRO A 55 -17.07 6.14 -33.20
N SER A 56 -16.02 6.26 -32.39
CA SER A 56 -16.09 6.73 -31.00
C SER A 56 -16.73 8.13 -30.89
N ILE A 57 -17.98 8.19 -30.42
CA ILE A 57 -18.76 9.43 -30.34
C ILE A 57 -18.44 10.21 -29.05
N SER A 58 -18.53 11.54 -29.11
CA SER A 58 -18.33 12.42 -27.94
C SER A 58 -19.31 12.08 -26.82
N ALA A 59 -18.82 11.96 -25.58
CA ALA A 59 -19.66 11.66 -24.42
C ALA A 59 -20.47 12.88 -23.92
N GLY A 60 -20.39 14.04 -24.58
CA GLY A 60 -21.15 15.24 -24.19
C GLY A 60 -20.66 15.93 -22.91
N ILE A 61 -19.64 15.40 -22.24
CA ILE A 61 -19.14 15.87 -20.93
C ILE A 61 -18.23 17.12 -20.97
N LYS A 62 -18.02 17.71 -22.16
CA LYS A 62 -17.06 18.81 -22.38
C LYS A 62 -17.39 20.05 -21.54
N GLY A 63 -18.68 20.32 -21.31
CA GLY A 63 -19.15 21.41 -20.45
C GLY A 63 -18.75 21.23 -18.99
N HIS A 64 -19.00 20.05 -18.42
CA HIS A 64 -18.62 19.72 -17.04
C HIS A 64 -17.11 19.79 -16.83
N LEU A 65 -16.33 19.23 -17.75
CA LEU A 65 -14.86 19.33 -17.72
C LEU A 65 -14.37 20.78 -17.74
N ARG A 66 -15.01 21.65 -18.53
CA ARG A 66 -14.67 23.08 -18.58
C ARG A 66 -14.88 23.75 -17.23
N CYS A 67 -15.98 23.44 -16.54
CA CYS A 67 -16.30 23.96 -15.21
C CYS A 67 -15.27 23.49 -14.16
N ILE A 68 -14.95 22.19 -14.14
CA ILE A 68 -13.95 21.62 -13.22
C ILE A 68 -12.56 22.25 -13.47
N ASN A 69 -12.14 22.33 -14.73
CA ASN A 69 -10.85 22.93 -15.10
C ASN A 69 -10.76 24.40 -14.68
N ARG A 70 -11.86 25.16 -14.78
CA ARG A 70 -11.89 26.56 -14.31
C ARG A 70 -11.60 26.67 -12.80
N VAL A 71 -12.19 25.77 -12.00
CA VAL A 71 -11.96 25.72 -10.54
C VAL A 71 -10.50 25.37 -10.25
N ILE A 72 -9.98 24.32 -10.89
CA ILE A 72 -8.61 23.83 -10.67
C ILE A 72 -7.58 24.87 -11.08
N ASN A 73 -7.76 25.52 -12.24
CA ASN A 73 -6.87 26.58 -12.72
C ASN A 73 -6.82 27.79 -11.78
N THR A 74 -7.98 28.15 -11.20
CA THR A 74 -8.07 29.23 -10.22
C THR A 74 -7.32 28.85 -8.93
N ALA A 75 -7.48 27.61 -8.48
CA ALA A 75 -6.81 27.10 -7.29
C ALA A 75 -5.30 26.93 -7.47
N ALA A 76 -4.84 26.46 -8.63
CA ALA A 76 -3.42 26.32 -8.96
C ALA A 76 -2.69 27.67 -8.92
N ARG A 77 -3.36 28.74 -9.39
CA ARG A 77 -2.85 30.12 -9.28
C ARG A 77 -2.82 30.65 -7.85
N GLY A 78 -3.66 30.12 -6.96
CA GLY A 78 -3.61 30.42 -5.52
C GLY A 78 -2.62 29.55 -4.74
N ALA A 79 -2.17 28.43 -5.31
CA ALA A 79 -1.28 27.49 -4.63
C ALA A 79 0.21 27.83 -4.78
N ILE A 80 0.59 28.59 -5.81
CA ILE A 80 1.95 29.10 -5.98
C ILE A 80 1.88 30.61 -6.28
N PRO A 81 2.60 31.44 -5.50
CA PRO A 81 2.76 32.85 -5.81
C PRO A 81 3.68 33.02 -7.03
N VAL A 82 3.11 32.98 -8.24
CA VAL A 82 3.83 33.16 -9.52
C VAL A 82 3.18 34.27 -10.32
N TYR A 83 3.96 34.94 -11.17
CA TYR A 83 3.48 35.95 -12.13
C TYR A 83 2.27 35.46 -12.94
N LYS A 84 1.28 36.36 -13.12
CA LYS A 84 0.03 36.11 -13.88
C LYS A 84 0.27 35.56 -15.29
N THR A 85 1.45 35.84 -15.87
CA THR A 85 1.90 35.48 -17.21
C THR A 85 2.46 34.05 -17.33
N THR A 86 2.61 33.30 -16.23
CA THR A 86 3.12 31.93 -16.31
C THR A 86 2.07 31.00 -16.94
N PRO A 87 2.44 30.18 -17.95
CA PRO A 87 1.51 29.25 -18.56
C PRO A 87 0.85 28.31 -17.54
N ILE A 88 -0.46 28.10 -17.69
CA ILE A 88 -1.26 27.33 -16.72
C ILE A 88 -0.72 25.90 -16.55
N ALA A 89 -0.26 25.25 -17.62
CA ALA A 89 0.30 23.91 -17.55
C ALA A 89 1.59 23.84 -16.71
N ALA A 90 2.46 24.84 -16.83
CA ALA A 90 3.67 24.96 -16.02
C ALA A 90 3.36 25.21 -14.54
N LEU A 91 2.36 26.05 -14.26
CA LEU A 91 1.88 26.30 -12.90
C LEU A 91 1.32 25.04 -12.26
N ILE A 92 0.55 24.26 -13.02
CA ILE A 92 -0.04 23.06 -12.46
C ILE A 92 1.02 21.97 -12.21
N LYS A 93 1.97 21.79 -13.14
CA LYS A 93 3.09 20.87 -12.92
C LYS A 93 3.86 21.20 -11.63
N ARG A 94 4.09 22.49 -11.35
CA ARG A 94 4.79 22.96 -10.14
C ARG A 94 3.94 22.88 -8.87
N SER A 95 2.62 23.07 -8.96
CA SER A 95 1.75 23.13 -7.77
C SER A 95 1.39 21.75 -7.23
N ARG A 96 1.63 20.67 -7.99
CA ARG A 96 1.20 19.28 -7.69
C ARG A 96 -0.32 19.04 -7.51
N PRO A 97 -1.30 19.88 -7.92
CA PRO A 97 -2.67 19.41 -8.01
C PRO A 97 -2.75 18.52 -9.25
N ALA A 98 -2.74 17.20 -9.04
CA ALA A 98 -3.07 16.24 -10.08
C ALA A 98 -4.43 16.64 -10.70
N ILE A 99 -4.39 17.06 -11.97
CA ILE A 99 -5.48 17.80 -12.62
C ILE A 99 -6.63 16.86 -12.90
N GLY A 100 -7.84 17.33 -12.60
CA GLY A 100 -9.12 16.95 -13.19
C GLY A 100 -9.12 15.59 -13.88
N ASP A 101 -8.70 15.53 -15.14
CA ASP A 101 -8.71 14.31 -15.96
C ASP A 101 -7.90 13.14 -15.35
N SER A 102 -6.69 13.37 -14.82
CA SER A 102 -5.89 12.29 -14.20
C SER A 102 -6.49 11.80 -12.88
N ARG A 103 -6.97 12.71 -12.01
CA ARG A 103 -7.65 12.34 -10.76
C ARG A 103 -9.00 11.68 -10.99
N ILE A 104 -9.77 12.12 -11.99
CA ILE A 104 -11.06 11.53 -12.36
C ILE A 104 -10.85 10.10 -12.87
N ARG A 105 -9.90 9.89 -13.80
CA ARG A 105 -9.53 8.55 -14.29
C ARG A 105 -9.02 7.64 -13.17
N THR A 106 -8.24 8.20 -12.24
CA THR A 106 -7.75 7.48 -11.06
C THR A 106 -8.89 7.06 -10.13
N ARG A 107 -9.88 7.93 -9.91
CA ARG A 107 -11.07 7.61 -9.09
C ARG A 107 -11.97 6.56 -9.73
N GLN A 108 -12.20 6.60 -11.04
CA GLN A 108 -12.90 5.53 -11.75
C GLN A 108 -12.18 4.19 -11.67
N ALA A 109 -10.85 4.20 -11.83
CA ALA A 109 -10.07 2.97 -11.72
C ALA A 109 -10.23 2.36 -10.32
N ALA A 110 -10.33 3.17 -9.26
CA ALA A 110 -10.57 2.69 -7.91
C ALA A 110 -11.96 2.03 -7.72
N ILE A 111 -13.01 2.51 -8.41
CA ILE A 111 -14.37 1.93 -8.34
C ILE A 111 -14.53 0.67 -9.19
N ARG A 112 -13.90 0.63 -10.38
CA ARG A 112 -14.01 -0.50 -11.30
C ARG A 112 -13.21 -1.72 -10.84
N THR A 113 -12.27 -1.56 -9.90
CA THR A 113 -11.73 -2.70 -9.15
C THR A 113 -12.82 -3.17 -8.18
N PRO A 114 -13.25 -4.43 -8.22
CA PRO A 114 -14.36 -4.91 -7.39
C PRO A 114 -13.99 -4.80 -5.91
N PHE A 115 -14.40 -3.70 -5.28
CA PHE A 115 -14.54 -3.60 -3.84
C PHE A 115 -15.89 -4.23 -3.51
N LYS A 116 -15.91 -5.52 -3.17
CA LYS A 116 -16.87 -5.95 -2.16
C LYS A 116 -16.35 -5.34 -0.87
N ASN A 117 -16.89 -4.16 -0.60
CA ASN A 117 -16.85 -3.55 0.70
C ASN A 117 -17.30 -4.62 1.70
N ASP A 118 -16.41 -5.07 2.58
CA ASP A 118 -16.80 -5.65 3.87
C ASP A 118 -17.54 -4.55 4.63
N ARG A 119 -18.80 -4.34 4.27
CA ARG A 119 -19.74 -3.47 5.00
C ARG A 119 -20.01 -4.01 6.41
N GLN A 120 -19.45 -5.14 6.79
CA GLN A 120 -19.47 -5.68 8.15
C GLN A 120 -18.28 -5.26 9.02
N SER A 121 -17.15 -4.80 8.48
CA SER A 121 -15.96 -4.49 9.31
C SER A 121 -15.76 -3.00 9.62
N ALA A 122 -16.45 -2.09 8.92
CA ALA A 122 -16.34 -0.64 9.17
C ALA A 122 -17.09 -0.16 10.44
N LEU A 123 -17.87 -1.02 11.10
CA LEU A 123 -18.67 -0.66 12.29
C LEU A 123 -18.17 -1.24 13.62
N ALA A 124 -17.07 -1.98 13.62
CA ALA A 124 -16.35 -2.29 14.86
C ALA A 124 -14.90 -2.60 14.53
N SER A 125 -14.03 -1.59 14.63
CA SER A 125 -12.65 -1.87 15.03
C SER A 125 -12.73 -2.39 16.46
N GLU A 126 -13.00 -3.68 16.64
CA GLU A 126 -12.75 -4.32 17.93
C GLU A 126 -11.26 -4.17 18.18
N SER A 127 -10.92 -3.22 19.04
CA SER A 127 -9.56 -3.03 19.53
C SER A 127 -9.15 -4.32 20.23
N PHE A 128 -8.26 -5.08 19.60
CA PHE A 128 -7.63 -6.22 20.25
C PHE A 128 -6.78 -5.69 21.40
N GLU A 129 -7.15 -6.01 22.64
CA GLU A 129 -6.37 -5.72 23.83
C GLU A 129 -5.39 -6.88 24.08
N ALA A 130 -4.29 -6.90 23.32
CA ALA A 130 -3.11 -7.62 23.76
C ALA A 130 -2.57 -6.89 24.99
N GLY A 131 -2.61 -7.53 26.17
CA GLY A 131 -2.10 -6.93 27.40
C GLY A 131 -0.70 -6.32 27.21
N ASN A 132 -0.51 -5.09 27.70
CA ASN A 132 0.69 -4.22 27.80
C ASN A 132 1.85 -4.31 26.75
N THR A 133 1.69 -5.04 25.66
CA THR A 133 2.72 -5.33 24.64
C THR A 133 2.54 -4.48 23.38
N LYS A 134 1.51 -3.62 23.36
CA LYS A 134 1.18 -2.71 22.25
C LYS A 134 2.18 -1.57 22.04
N THR A 135 3.12 -1.36 22.96
CA THR A 135 4.00 -0.20 22.99
C THR A 135 5.48 -0.53 23.08
N THR A 136 5.85 -1.81 23.28
CA THR A 136 7.25 -2.24 23.33
C THR A 136 7.80 -2.46 21.93
N ASP A 137 8.91 -1.81 21.61
CA ASP A 137 9.64 -2.00 20.36
C ASP A 137 10.02 -3.48 20.19
N PRO A 138 9.56 -4.17 19.13
CA PRO A 138 9.94 -5.56 18.88
C PRO A 138 11.44 -5.80 18.75
N THR A 139 12.22 -4.78 18.40
CA THR A 139 13.68 -4.87 18.25
C THR A 139 14.43 -4.57 19.55
N GLU A 140 13.75 -4.03 20.57
CA GLU A 140 14.33 -3.59 21.85
C GLU A 140 15.50 -2.59 21.69
N GLY A 141 15.63 -1.96 20.51
CA GLY A 141 16.73 -1.04 20.18
C GLY A 141 18.09 -1.72 19.94
N LEU A 142 18.13 -3.05 19.84
CA LEU A 142 19.35 -3.83 19.60
C LEU A 142 19.78 -3.76 18.13
N THR A 143 21.08 -3.93 17.88
CA THR A 143 21.56 -4.20 16.51
C THR A 143 21.08 -5.56 16.02
N LYS A 144 21.04 -5.78 14.71
CA LYS A 144 20.59 -7.06 14.15
C LYS A 144 21.51 -8.21 14.58
N GLU A 145 22.80 -7.94 14.66
CA GLU A 145 23.85 -8.88 15.06
C GLU A 145 23.66 -9.32 16.52
N GLU A 146 23.51 -8.37 17.44
CA GLU A 146 23.27 -8.65 18.86
C GLU A 146 21.94 -9.37 19.06
N ALA A 147 20.89 -8.90 18.40
CA ALA A 147 19.57 -9.54 18.46
C ALA A 147 19.60 -10.97 17.91
N ALA A 148 20.38 -11.24 16.86
CA ALA A 148 20.50 -12.56 16.29
C ALA A 148 21.24 -13.53 17.22
N GLN A 149 22.32 -13.07 17.87
CA GLN A 149 23.02 -13.87 18.88
C GLN A 149 22.11 -14.19 20.06
N ALA A 150 21.41 -13.17 20.59
CA ALA A 150 20.45 -13.34 21.67
C ALA A 150 19.28 -14.26 21.26
N PHE A 151 18.82 -14.18 20.01
CA PHE A 151 17.79 -15.06 19.49
C PHE A 151 18.26 -16.51 19.41
N LYS A 152 19.45 -16.77 18.85
CA LYS A 152 20.03 -18.13 18.77
C LYS A 152 20.21 -18.74 20.16
N GLU A 153 20.64 -17.96 21.14
CA GLU A 153 20.75 -18.42 22.53
C GLU A 153 19.39 -18.75 23.12
N TRP A 154 18.43 -17.83 23.01
CA TRP A 154 17.06 -18.05 23.47
C TRP A 154 16.41 -19.28 22.82
N TRP A 155 16.61 -19.48 21.52
CA TRP A 155 16.00 -20.57 20.77
C TRP A 155 16.54 -21.94 21.21
N ARG A 156 17.84 -22.02 21.57
CA ARG A 156 18.46 -23.22 22.16
C ARG A 156 17.95 -23.55 23.56
N GLN A 157 17.49 -22.56 24.31
CA GLN A 157 16.99 -22.70 25.68
C GLN A 157 15.48 -22.96 25.75
N LEU A 158 14.77 -23.01 24.63
CA LEU A 158 13.33 -23.25 24.65
C LEU A 158 13.00 -24.66 25.17
N PRO A 159 11.88 -24.81 25.91
CA PRO A 159 11.39 -26.13 26.29
C PRO A 159 11.18 -27.03 25.05
N PRO A 160 11.50 -28.34 25.12
CA PRO A 160 11.30 -29.27 24.00
C PRO A 160 9.83 -29.39 23.52
N GLU A 161 8.89 -28.97 24.37
CA GLU A 161 7.46 -28.99 24.10
C GLU A 161 6.96 -27.76 23.33
N ASP A 162 7.76 -26.68 23.31
CA ASP A 162 7.41 -25.43 22.65
C ASP A 162 7.61 -25.57 21.13
N TYR A 163 6.69 -24.97 20.38
CA TYR A 163 6.78 -24.87 18.93
C TYR A 163 7.29 -23.50 18.54
N THR A 164 8.13 -23.44 17.51
CA THR A 164 8.52 -22.19 16.86
C THR A 164 8.13 -22.22 15.40
N ILE A 165 7.37 -21.21 14.96
CA ILE A 165 6.95 -21.01 13.58
C ILE A 165 7.74 -19.83 13.05
N PHE A 166 8.55 -20.06 12.03
CA PHE A 166 9.20 -19.01 11.25
C PHE A 166 8.40 -18.79 9.97
N SER A 167 8.27 -17.54 9.56
CA SER A 167 7.57 -17.18 8.32
C SER A 167 8.22 -15.99 7.66
N ASP A 168 8.20 -15.98 6.33
CA ASP A 168 8.75 -14.89 5.53
C ASP A 168 7.90 -14.68 4.26
N GLY A 169 8.09 -13.52 3.62
CA GLY A 169 7.48 -13.14 2.35
C GLY A 169 8.55 -12.74 1.33
N SER A 170 8.33 -13.13 0.08
CA SER A 170 9.22 -12.77 -1.03
C SER A 170 8.44 -12.06 -2.13
N GLU A 171 9.04 -11.01 -2.67
CA GLU A 171 8.55 -10.25 -3.81
C GLU A 171 9.63 -10.21 -4.89
N GLN A 172 9.32 -10.78 -6.05
CA GLN A 172 10.27 -10.97 -7.15
C GLN A 172 9.69 -10.48 -8.48
N THR A 173 10.58 -10.07 -9.39
CA THR A 173 10.21 -9.78 -10.78
C THR A 173 10.82 -10.84 -11.69
N ILE A 174 9.98 -11.70 -12.25
CA ILE A 174 10.39 -12.82 -13.10
C ILE A 174 9.68 -12.69 -14.44
N ASP A 175 10.42 -12.69 -15.55
CA ASP A 175 9.87 -12.47 -16.90
C ASP A 175 8.98 -11.23 -17.02
N ARG A 176 9.37 -10.14 -16.35
CA ARG A 176 8.61 -8.88 -16.25
C ARG A 176 7.24 -9.02 -15.55
N LYS A 177 7.00 -10.14 -14.88
CA LYS A 177 5.83 -10.37 -14.04
C LYS A 177 6.20 -10.19 -12.59
N HIS A 178 5.29 -9.56 -11.86
CA HIS A 178 5.38 -9.40 -10.43
C HIS A 178 4.91 -10.69 -9.76
N CYS A 179 5.79 -11.30 -8.96
CA CYS A 179 5.60 -12.59 -8.33
C CYS A 179 5.76 -12.42 -6.83
N VAL A 180 4.76 -12.86 -6.06
CA VAL A 180 4.76 -12.69 -4.61
C VAL A 180 4.39 -14.02 -3.98
N GLY A 181 5.11 -14.42 -2.94
CA GLY A 181 4.85 -15.67 -2.25
C GLY A 181 5.30 -15.63 -0.81
N TYR A 182 4.76 -16.55 -0.01
CA TYR A 182 5.12 -16.70 1.38
C TYR A 182 5.74 -18.08 1.62
N GLY A 183 6.54 -18.16 2.69
CA GLY A 183 7.11 -19.40 3.20
C GLY A 183 6.92 -19.48 4.71
N TYR A 184 6.80 -20.69 5.24
CA TYR A 184 6.87 -20.93 6.67
C TYR A 184 7.54 -22.26 6.99
N ALA A 185 8.23 -22.30 8.12
CA ALA A 185 8.87 -23.49 8.66
C ALA A 185 8.52 -23.62 10.15
N ILE A 186 8.21 -24.84 10.56
CA ILE A 186 7.76 -25.16 11.92
C ILE A 186 8.79 -26.09 12.53
N TYR A 187 9.27 -25.71 13.71
CA TYR A 187 10.25 -26.46 14.47
C TYR A 187 9.71 -26.83 15.84
N ARG A 188 10.17 -27.98 16.34
CA ARG A 188 10.02 -28.42 17.72
C ARG A 188 11.32 -29.04 18.17
N ASN A 189 11.81 -28.67 19.35
CA ASN A 189 13.06 -29.19 19.92
C ASN A 189 14.26 -29.14 18.92
N GLY A 190 14.41 -28.01 18.22
CA GLY A 190 15.48 -27.81 17.23
C GLY A 190 15.34 -28.60 15.92
N THR A 191 14.26 -29.37 15.73
CA THR A 191 14.03 -30.14 14.49
C THR A 191 12.87 -29.56 13.71
N GLN A 192 13.04 -29.40 12.39
CA GLN A 192 11.96 -29.00 11.48
C GLN A 192 10.94 -30.14 11.36
N ILE A 193 9.69 -29.89 11.76
CA ILE A 193 8.61 -30.89 11.74
C ILE A 193 7.64 -30.69 10.58
N ALA A 194 7.55 -29.48 10.05
CA ALA A 194 6.69 -29.16 8.91
C ALA A 194 7.17 -27.86 8.24
N SER A 195 6.82 -27.71 6.97
CA SER A 195 7.03 -26.47 6.23
C SER A 195 6.00 -26.34 5.11
N GLY A 196 5.91 -25.14 4.55
CA GLY A 196 5.08 -24.91 3.38
C GLY A 196 5.40 -23.57 2.73
N PHE A 197 5.06 -23.48 1.45
CA PHE A 197 5.16 -22.25 0.68
C PHE A 197 4.05 -22.23 -0.36
N LYS A 198 3.59 -21.04 -0.71
CA LYS A 198 2.69 -20.84 -1.85
C LYS A 198 2.85 -19.46 -2.45
N GLN A 199 2.45 -19.34 -3.70
CA GLN A 199 2.34 -18.07 -4.38
C GLN A 199 1.02 -17.39 -3.96
N ILE A 200 1.06 -16.07 -3.84
CA ILE A 200 -0.12 -15.23 -3.69
C ILE A 200 -0.31 -14.38 -4.94
N ARG A 201 -1.38 -13.60 -4.96
CA ARG A 201 -1.70 -12.78 -6.13
C ARG A 201 -0.56 -11.85 -6.49
N SER A 202 -0.34 -11.68 -7.80
CA SER A 202 0.68 -10.79 -8.36
C SER A 202 0.44 -9.30 -8.08
N ASP A 203 -0.72 -8.91 -7.55
CA ASP A 203 -0.98 -7.53 -7.12
C ASP A 203 -0.74 -7.30 -5.63
N SER A 204 -0.50 -8.34 -4.85
CA SER A 204 -0.08 -8.24 -3.45
C SER A 204 1.35 -7.69 -3.32
N HIS A 205 1.80 -7.43 -2.09
CA HIS A 205 3.16 -6.97 -1.76
C HIS A 205 3.78 -7.88 -0.71
N VAL A 206 5.09 -7.78 -0.50
CA VAL A 206 5.85 -8.56 0.50
C VAL A 206 5.19 -8.59 1.88
N PHE A 207 4.68 -7.44 2.36
CA PHE A 207 3.96 -7.33 3.64
C PHE A 207 2.74 -8.26 3.73
N ASP A 208 1.99 -8.40 2.62
CA ASP A 208 0.83 -9.30 2.60
C ASP A 208 1.31 -10.75 2.69
N ALA A 209 2.39 -11.10 1.99
CA ALA A 209 2.97 -12.43 2.03
C ALA A 209 3.48 -12.81 3.42
N GLU A 210 4.24 -11.94 4.09
CA GLU A 210 4.72 -12.16 5.45
C GLU A 210 3.55 -12.44 6.42
N ALA A 211 2.50 -11.61 6.38
CA ALA A 211 1.33 -11.77 7.23
C ALA A 211 0.55 -13.07 6.94
N ILE A 212 0.43 -13.44 5.65
CA ILE A 212 -0.22 -14.69 5.24
C ILE A 212 0.62 -15.89 5.66
N GLY A 213 1.95 -15.84 5.47
CA GLY A 213 2.88 -16.88 5.86
C GLY A 213 2.81 -17.18 7.36
N ALA A 214 2.80 -16.12 8.17
CA ALA A 214 2.64 -16.21 9.61
C ALA A 214 1.32 -16.93 10.00
N TRP A 215 0.19 -16.54 9.41
CA TRP A 215 -1.09 -17.22 9.65
C TRP A 215 -1.08 -18.67 9.13
N ARG A 216 -0.53 -18.94 7.95
CA ARG A 216 -0.53 -20.27 7.34
C ARG A 216 0.33 -21.27 8.10
N GLY A 217 1.47 -20.83 8.65
CA GLY A 217 2.26 -21.65 9.56
C GLY A 217 1.51 -21.95 10.86
N LEU A 218 0.82 -20.96 11.43
CA LEU A 218 -0.01 -21.15 12.62
C LEU A 218 -1.21 -22.07 12.35
N GLU A 219 -1.89 -21.88 11.24
CA GLU A 219 -3.02 -22.71 10.80
C GLU A 219 -2.59 -24.16 10.60
N HIS A 220 -1.47 -24.39 9.91
CA HIS A 220 -0.89 -25.71 9.75
C HIS A 220 -0.68 -26.35 11.13
N LEU A 221 0.00 -25.65 12.03
CA LEU A 221 0.29 -26.16 13.36
C LEU A 221 -0.99 -26.52 14.13
N ILE A 222 -1.98 -25.62 14.17
CA ILE A 222 -3.27 -25.85 14.85
C ILE A 222 -4.02 -27.04 14.26
N THR A 223 -3.99 -27.22 12.94
CA THR A 223 -4.68 -28.34 12.29
C THR A 223 -3.99 -29.69 12.49
N THR A 224 -2.66 -29.68 12.62
CA THR A 224 -1.83 -30.88 12.80
C THR A 224 -1.76 -31.29 14.28
N LEU A 225 -1.81 -30.33 15.21
CA LEU A 225 -1.84 -30.57 16.65
C LEU A 225 -3.28 -30.69 17.17
N LYS A 226 -3.89 -31.86 17.01
CA LYS A 226 -5.21 -32.13 17.64
C LYS A 226 -5.13 -32.52 19.12
N ASP A 227 -3.96 -32.93 19.63
CA ASP A 227 -3.86 -33.68 20.90
C ASP A 227 -2.80 -33.18 21.90
N SER A 228 -2.35 -31.91 21.86
CA SER A 228 -1.35 -31.40 22.83
C SER A 228 -1.72 -30.01 23.39
N PRO A 229 -2.64 -29.95 24.37
CA PRO A 229 -3.26 -28.70 24.84
C PRO A 229 -2.35 -27.78 25.68
N ASN A 230 -1.11 -28.16 25.98
CA ASN A 230 -0.24 -27.40 26.90
C ASN A 230 1.07 -26.87 26.28
N SER A 231 1.30 -27.05 24.98
CA SER A 231 2.50 -26.53 24.32
C SER A 231 2.35 -25.06 23.98
N ARG A 232 3.37 -24.26 24.29
CA ARG A 232 3.44 -22.85 23.87
C ARG A 232 3.88 -22.75 22.41
N ILE A 233 3.31 -21.80 21.70
CA ILE A 233 3.62 -21.53 20.30
C ILE A 233 4.30 -20.17 20.20
N TRP A 234 5.48 -20.13 19.61
CA TRP A 234 6.21 -18.91 19.30
C TRP A 234 6.13 -18.65 17.80
N MET A 235 5.58 -17.49 17.43
CA MET A 235 5.67 -16.95 16.09
C MET A 235 6.91 -16.07 16.00
N CYS A 236 7.88 -16.52 15.23
CA CYS A 236 9.16 -15.86 14.97
C CYS A 236 9.05 -15.12 13.64
N ILE A 237 8.96 -13.79 13.70
CA ILE A 237 8.68 -12.92 12.54
C ILE A 237 9.78 -11.86 12.45
N ASP A 238 10.30 -11.61 11.27
CA ASP A 238 11.36 -10.63 11.01
C ASP A 238 10.84 -9.22 10.68
N SER A 239 9.61 -9.15 10.19
CA SER A 239 8.91 -7.91 9.90
C SER A 239 8.27 -7.30 11.14
N THR A 240 8.87 -6.23 11.64
CA THR A 240 8.32 -5.43 12.74
C THR A 240 6.92 -4.91 12.42
N SER A 241 6.63 -4.60 11.16
CA SER A 241 5.32 -4.11 10.73
C SER A 241 4.22 -5.16 10.86
N VAL A 242 4.52 -6.44 10.60
CA VAL A 242 3.58 -7.55 10.82
C VAL A 242 3.39 -7.79 12.31
N ILE A 243 4.47 -7.74 13.10
CA ILE A 243 4.39 -7.84 14.58
C ILE A 243 3.47 -6.76 15.14
N TRP A 244 3.63 -5.50 14.71
CA TRP A 244 2.74 -4.41 15.10
C TRP A 244 1.28 -4.67 14.70
N GLY A 245 1.04 -5.27 13.54
CA GLY A 245 -0.30 -5.63 13.09
C GLY A 245 -0.97 -6.70 13.96
N ILE A 246 -0.21 -7.70 14.43
CA ILE A 246 -0.72 -8.78 15.29
C ILE A 246 -0.85 -8.33 16.77
N ARG A 247 0.09 -7.53 17.28
CA ARG A 247 0.00 -6.97 18.65
C ARG A 247 -1.07 -5.87 18.74
N GLY A 248 -1.32 -5.20 17.63
CA GLY A 248 -2.10 -3.98 17.54
C GLY A 248 -3.44 -4.14 16.82
N ASN A 249 -3.74 -3.14 15.99
CA ASN A 249 -4.93 -3.17 15.15
C ASN A 249 -4.58 -3.81 13.81
N ALA A 250 -5.40 -4.77 13.39
CA ALA A 250 -5.26 -5.45 12.12
C ALA A 250 -5.20 -4.44 10.96
N PRO A 251 -4.09 -4.40 10.20
CA PRO A 251 -3.96 -3.56 9.02
C PRO A 251 -5.09 -3.82 8.03
N PRO A 252 -5.52 -2.81 7.25
CA PRO A 252 -6.64 -2.97 6.31
C PRO A 252 -6.28 -3.89 5.13
N THR A 253 -4.99 -4.10 4.84
CA THR A 253 -4.54 -5.07 3.84
C THR A 253 -4.34 -6.43 4.47
N THR A 254 -4.82 -7.49 3.82
CA THR A 254 -4.76 -8.86 4.34
C THR A 254 -5.28 -8.97 5.79
N GLN A 255 -6.31 -8.17 6.11
CA GLN A 255 -6.85 -8.01 7.45
C GLN A 255 -7.33 -9.34 8.05
N TRP A 256 -7.87 -10.22 7.20
CA TRP A 256 -8.35 -11.54 7.59
C TRP A 256 -7.26 -12.38 8.26
N ALA A 257 -5.99 -12.30 7.84
CA ALA A 257 -4.90 -13.08 8.40
C ALA A 257 -4.64 -12.66 9.87
N PHE A 258 -4.58 -11.35 10.11
CA PHE A 258 -4.45 -10.78 11.45
C PHE A 258 -5.65 -11.15 12.35
N HIS A 259 -6.88 -11.05 11.84
CA HIS A 259 -8.06 -11.45 12.61
C HIS A 259 -8.06 -12.92 12.99
N LYS A 260 -7.60 -13.80 12.09
CA LYS A 260 -7.44 -15.22 12.40
C LYS A 260 -6.35 -15.46 13.44
N CYS A 261 -5.21 -14.77 13.35
CA CYS A 261 -4.18 -14.79 14.40
C CYS A 261 -4.76 -14.34 15.75
N HIS A 262 -5.46 -13.20 15.81
CA HIS A 262 -6.07 -12.70 17.05
C HIS A 262 -7.07 -13.69 17.64
N LYS A 263 -7.86 -14.36 16.80
CA LYS A 263 -8.80 -15.40 17.25
C LYS A 263 -8.07 -16.59 17.86
N ALA A 264 -6.99 -17.06 17.24
CA ALA A 264 -6.18 -18.16 17.77
C ALA A 264 -5.47 -17.77 19.07
N MET A 265 -4.95 -16.53 19.17
CA MET A 265 -4.29 -16.01 20.38
C MET A 265 -5.22 -15.89 21.59
N LYS A 266 -6.55 -15.82 21.37
CA LYS A 266 -7.54 -15.88 22.47
C LYS A 266 -7.73 -17.30 23.03
N GLN A 267 -7.27 -18.33 22.33
CA GLN A 267 -7.55 -19.74 22.63
C GLN A 267 -6.29 -20.53 23.02
N LEU A 268 -5.12 -20.11 22.57
CA LEU A 268 -3.85 -20.82 22.71
C LEU A 268 -2.77 -19.89 23.29
N ASP A 269 -1.76 -20.42 23.99
CA ASP A 269 -0.57 -19.64 24.43
C ASP A 269 0.34 -19.39 23.23
N ILE A 270 -0.05 -18.41 22.41
CA ILE A 270 0.71 -17.94 21.25
C ILE A 270 1.44 -16.65 21.62
N ARG A 271 2.75 -16.66 21.43
CA ARG A 271 3.64 -15.51 21.68
C ARG A 271 4.35 -15.12 20.39
N ILE A 272 4.76 -13.86 20.32
CA ILE A 272 5.43 -13.30 19.14
C ILE A 272 6.82 -12.84 19.54
N LYS A 273 7.83 -13.34 18.85
CA LYS A 273 9.22 -12.91 19.00
C LYS A 273 9.73 -12.38 17.67
N TRP A 274 10.44 -11.26 17.72
CA TRP A 274 11.13 -10.75 16.55
C TRP A 274 12.35 -11.61 16.26
N SER A 275 12.50 -12.05 15.00
CA SER A 275 13.62 -12.85 14.49
C SER A 275 14.36 -12.03 13.44
N PRO A 276 15.60 -11.57 13.67
CA PRO A 276 16.32 -10.78 12.69
C PRO A 276 16.54 -11.54 11.36
N GLY A 277 16.06 -10.99 10.25
CA GLY A 277 16.28 -11.57 8.92
C GLY A 277 17.71 -11.39 8.40
N HIS A 278 18.17 -12.37 7.61
CA HIS A 278 19.51 -12.49 7.01
C HIS A 278 20.66 -12.53 8.03
N MET A 279 20.46 -13.23 9.15
CA MET A 279 21.42 -13.33 10.26
C MET A 279 21.78 -14.78 10.61
N GLU A 280 21.64 -15.69 9.64
CA GLU A 280 22.00 -17.12 9.78
C GLU A 280 21.22 -17.80 10.92
N ILE A 281 19.98 -17.37 11.15
CA ILE A 281 19.05 -18.07 12.03
C ILE A 281 18.37 -19.13 11.17
N GLU A 282 18.70 -20.40 11.39
CA GLU A 282 18.26 -21.53 10.55
C GLU A 282 16.78 -21.46 10.17
N GLY A 283 15.89 -21.27 11.16
CA GLY A 283 14.45 -21.20 10.89
C GLY A 283 14.04 -20.01 10.02
N ASN A 284 14.72 -18.87 10.15
CA ASN A 284 14.45 -17.68 9.31
C ASN A 284 14.99 -17.87 7.90
N GLU A 285 16.20 -18.41 7.75
CA GLU A 285 16.78 -18.67 6.43
C GLU A 285 15.97 -19.73 5.66
N GLU A 286 15.44 -20.74 6.36
CA GLU A 286 14.52 -21.71 5.74
C GLU A 286 13.20 -21.06 5.34
N ALA A 287 12.64 -20.18 6.17
CA ALA A 287 11.43 -19.43 5.83
C ALA A 287 11.64 -18.52 4.60
N ASP A 288 12.78 -17.80 4.51
CA ASP A 288 13.17 -16.99 3.35
C ASP A 288 13.33 -17.87 2.09
N ARG A 289 14.05 -18.99 2.20
CA ARG A 289 14.21 -19.95 1.10
C ARG A 289 12.86 -20.45 0.58
N LEU A 290 11.95 -20.77 1.50
CA LEU A 290 10.59 -21.21 1.17
C LEU A 290 9.75 -20.07 0.59
N ALA A 291 9.88 -18.84 1.07
CA ALA A 291 9.18 -17.69 0.52
C ALA A 291 9.64 -17.38 -0.90
N ASN A 292 10.95 -17.47 -1.15
CA ASN A 292 11.55 -17.34 -2.47
C ASN A 292 11.05 -18.42 -3.43
N ALA A 293 10.93 -19.67 -2.98
CA ALA A 293 10.27 -20.73 -3.74
C ALA A 293 8.76 -20.48 -3.91
N GLY A 294 8.11 -19.90 -2.90
CA GLY A 294 6.72 -19.47 -2.89
C GLY A 294 6.39 -18.49 -4.00
N ALA A 295 7.29 -17.56 -4.31
CA ALA A 295 7.06 -16.55 -5.34
C ALA A 295 6.82 -17.15 -6.73
N THR A 296 7.35 -18.34 -7.02
CA THR A 296 7.15 -19.09 -8.27
C THR A 296 6.38 -20.39 -8.10
N GLY A 297 5.93 -20.67 -6.89
CA GLY A 297 5.26 -21.90 -6.52
C GLY A 297 3.79 -21.97 -6.96
N PRO A 298 3.06 -22.99 -6.49
CA PRO A 298 1.62 -23.09 -6.76
C PRO A 298 0.86 -21.97 -6.06
N MET A 299 -0.14 -21.42 -6.76
CA MET A 299 -1.02 -20.39 -6.22
C MET A 299 -1.84 -20.91 -5.04
N ASP A 300 -1.92 -20.14 -3.95
CA ASP A 300 -2.80 -20.44 -2.84
C ASP A 300 -4.26 -20.12 -3.18
N GLN A 301 -4.98 -21.15 -3.62
CA GLN A 301 -6.40 -21.05 -4.00
C GLN A 301 -7.33 -20.73 -2.82
N ALA A 302 -6.86 -20.93 -1.58
CA ALA A 302 -7.64 -20.68 -0.38
C ALA A 302 -7.55 -19.23 0.12
N ILE A 303 -6.80 -18.36 -0.56
CA ILE A 303 -6.77 -16.92 -0.29
C ILE A 303 -7.90 -16.25 -1.08
N ASP A 304 -8.45 -15.17 -0.53
CA ASP A 304 -9.47 -14.38 -1.20
C ASP A 304 -9.08 -14.06 -2.66
N LYS A 305 -10.04 -14.27 -3.55
CA LYS A 305 -9.86 -14.00 -5.00
C LYS A 305 -9.74 -12.51 -5.31
N LEU A 306 -9.98 -11.64 -4.33
CA LEU A 306 -9.94 -10.20 -4.46
C LEU A 306 -8.52 -9.65 -4.30
N PRO A 307 -8.18 -8.55 -4.99
CA PRO A 307 -6.91 -7.88 -4.81
C PRO A 307 -6.77 -7.33 -3.39
N THR A 308 -5.54 -7.35 -2.85
CA THR A 308 -5.26 -6.73 -1.55
C THR A 308 -5.37 -5.21 -1.63
N ILE A 309 -5.64 -4.55 -0.49
CA ILE A 309 -5.77 -3.08 -0.45
C ILE A 309 -4.44 -2.41 -0.83
N SER A 310 -3.30 -2.98 -0.42
CA SER A 310 -1.95 -2.56 -0.87
C SER A 310 -1.84 -2.61 -2.40
N GLY A 311 -2.26 -3.71 -3.03
CA GLY A 311 -2.26 -3.90 -4.47
C GLY A 311 -3.11 -2.88 -5.21
N VAL A 312 -4.35 -2.69 -4.76
CA VAL A 312 -5.25 -1.67 -5.32
C VAL A 312 -4.62 -0.28 -5.21
N ARG A 313 -4.04 0.08 -4.06
CA ARG A 313 -3.36 1.38 -3.88
C ARG A 313 -2.21 1.56 -4.87
N THR A 314 -1.43 0.50 -5.12
CA THR A 314 -0.33 0.51 -6.10
C THR A 314 -0.85 0.70 -7.52
N ILE A 315 -1.87 -0.05 -7.94
CA ILE A 315 -2.50 0.08 -9.27
C ILE A 315 -3.05 1.50 -9.47
N VAL A 316 -3.76 2.03 -8.47
CA VAL A 316 -4.31 3.39 -8.48
C VAL A 316 -3.19 4.43 -8.60
N ARG A 317 -2.08 4.25 -7.87
CA ARG A 317 -0.90 5.12 -7.95
C ARG A 317 -0.25 5.08 -9.34
N GLN A 318 -0.07 3.90 -9.92
CA GLN A 318 0.51 3.73 -11.25
C GLN A 318 -0.37 4.37 -12.34
N LYS A 319 -1.68 4.12 -12.33
CA LYS A 319 -2.64 4.75 -13.25
C LYS A 319 -2.64 6.26 -13.13
N ARG A 320 -2.53 6.79 -11.90
CA ARG A 320 -2.39 8.23 -11.66
C ARG A 320 -1.12 8.78 -12.29
N LEU A 321 0.03 8.15 -12.05
CA LEU A 321 1.32 8.56 -12.59
C LEU A 321 1.33 8.53 -14.11
N TYR A 322 0.82 7.46 -14.72
CA TYR A 322 0.69 7.35 -16.18
C TYR A 322 -0.17 8.47 -16.77
N ALA A 323 -1.34 8.72 -16.18
CA ALA A 323 -2.22 9.80 -16.62
C ALA A 323 -1.60 11.19 -16.44
N GLU A 324 -0.85 11.42 -15.36
CA GLU A 324 -0.10 12.66 -15.14
C GLU A 324 1.02 12.84 -16.17
N THR A 325 1.75 11.77 -16.52
CA THR A 325 2.81 11.79 -17.52
C THR A 325 2.25 12.08 -18.90
N ASN A 326 1.23 11.35 -19.36
CA ASN A 326 0.61 11.57 -20.67
C ASN A 326 0.04 12.98 -20.81
N TRP A 327 -0.69 13.45 -19.79
CA TRP A 327 -1.18 14.83 -19.78
C TRP A 327 -0.03 15.84 -19.90
N TRP A 328 1.08 15.59 -19.21
CA TRP A 328 2.23 16.48 -19.25
C TRP A 328 2.88 16.51 -20.63
N GLU A 329 3.07 15.35 -21.28
CA GLU A 329 3.59 15.30 -22.66
C GLU A 329 2.67 16.03 -23.65
N GLU A 330 1.35 15.85 -23.56
CA GLU A 330 0.38 16.58 -24.36
C GLU A 330 0.54 18.10 -24.17
N MET A 331 0.60 18.57 -22.93
CA MET A 331 0.68 20.01 -22.65
C MET A 331 2.04 20.62 -23.02
N LYS A 332 3.14 19.88 -22.90
CA LYS A 332 4.48 20.38 -23.28
C LYS A 332 4.50 20.90 -24.71
N THR A 333 3.84 20.20 -25.63
CA THR A 333 3.78 20.59 -27.05
C THR A 333 3.14 21.96 -27.28
N SER A 334 2.29 22.41 -26.36
CA SER A 334 1.61 23.71 -26.42
C SER A 334 2.34 24.85 -25.70
N LEU A 335 3.44 24.56 -24.99
CA LEU A 335 4.20 25.57 -24.23
C LEU A 335 5.24 26.30 -25.10
N PRO A 336 5.48 27.61 -24.89
CA PRO A 336 6.59 28.32 -25.52
C PRO A 336 7.95 27.70 -25.16
N LEU A 337 8.89 27.66 -26.11
CA LEU A 337 10.22 27.05 -25.97
C LEU A 337 10.98 27.52 -24.72
N ALA A 338 10.96 28.83 -24.42
CA ALA A 338 11.60 29.40 -23.22
C ALA A 338 11.03 28.88 -21.89
N THR A 339 9.78 28.42 -21.87
CA THR A 339 9.17 27.83 -20.67
C THR A 339 9.54 26.34 -20.53
N ARG A 340 9.84 25.65 -21.63
CA ARG A 340 10.20 24.21 -21.64
C ARG A 340 11.58 23.98 -21.01
N SER A 341 12.57 24.80 -21.37
CA SER A 341 13.95 24.71 -20.86
C SER A 341 14.02 24.96 -19.34
N GLY A 342 13.29 25.95 -18.83
CA GLY A 342 13.24 26.28 -17.40
C GLY A 342 12.49 25.27 -16.50
N LEU A 343 11.78 24.29 -17.07
CA LEU A 343 11.09 23.24 -16.32
C LEU A 343 11.90 21.93 -16.25
N LEU A 344 12.66 21.61 -17.31
CA LEU A 344 13.54 20.43 -17.36
C LEU A 344 14.66 20.50 -16.30
N ASN A 345 15.22 21.69 -16.05
CA ASN A 345 16.29 21.90 -15.07
C ASN A 345 15.85 21.72 -13.60
N THR A 346 14.55 21.62 -13.31
CA THR A 346 14.05 21.36 -11.94
C THR A 346 13.89 19.88 -11.60
N THR A 347 14.07 19.00 -12.60
CA THR A 347 13.96 17.54 -12.46
C THR A 347 15.30 16.87 -12.11
N GLN A 348 16.42 17.60 -12.13
CA GLN A 348 17.78 17.11 -11.84
C GLN A 348 18.36 17.61 -10.50
N ARG A 349 17.52 17.93 -9.50
CA ARG A 349 18.04 18.01 -8.11
C ARG A 349 17.91 16.63 -7.49
N SER A 350 19.04 15.92 -7.48
CA SER A 350 19.29 14.71 -6.70
C SER A 350 18.76 14.83 -5.27
N PRO A 351 18.33 13.73 -4.63
CA PRO A 351 18.09 13.73 -3.19
C PRO A 351 19.36 14.21 -2.51
N ARG A 352 19.27 15.25 -1.67
CA ARG A 352 20.37 15.59 -0.77
C ARG A 352 20.41 14.51 0.31
N ASN A 353 21.60 13.99 0.52
CA ASN A 353 22.01 13.03 1.54
C ASN A 353 21.41 13.31 2.92
#